data_AF-A0A7C1U5W2-F1
#
_entry.id   AF-A0A7C1U5W2-F1
#
_cell.length_a   1.000
_cell.length_b   1.000
_cell.length_c   1.000
_cell.angle_alpha   90.00
_cell.angle_beta   90.00
_cell.angle_gamma   90.00
#
_symmetry.space_group_name_H-M   'P 1'
#
loop_
_entity.id
_entity.type
_entity.pdbx_description
1 polymer ?
#
loop_
_entity_poly.entity_id
_entity_poly.type
_entity_poly.pdbx_seq_one_letter_code
_entity_poly.pdbx_strand_id
1 'polypeptide(L)'
;MEIKANSSESRQSPDTQDRTRRFQWRAFVSVATMLSFLGMSVTGIALFVTPPGRIAHWTGWTLSGLTKDQWVALHIWFSLVFLVAAAFHLYLNWKPLISYFRNRARRTFALRWEWVLSLVICALVLVGTLGEVIPFSNVLALNERIKHSWDRPAQRAPVPHAELMTL
;
A
#
# COMPACT_ATOMS: atom_id res chain seq x y z
N MET A 1 -44.23 22.67 63.89
CA MET A 1 -42.91 23.17 63.42
C MET A 1 -41.94 22.01 63.60
N GLU A 2 -41.91 21.07 62.65
CA GLU A 2 -41.02 19.90 62.70
C GLU A 2 -39.80 20.18 61.82
N ILE A 3 -38.62 20.20 62.43
CA ILE A 3 -37.36 20.35 61.72
C ILE A 3 -36.84 18.96 61.37
N LYS A 4 -36.69 18.75 60.05
CA LYS A 4 -36.27 17.52 59.38
C LYS A 4 -34.86 17.08 59.81
N ALA A 5 -34.72 15.76 60.01
CA ALA A 5 -33.47 15.05 60.19
C ALA A 5 -32.49 15.30 59.03
N ASN A 6 -31.22 15.57 59.37
CA ASN A 6 -30.10 15.55 58.41
C ASN A 6 -29.29 14.27 58.63
N SER A 7 -29.62 13.26 57.83
CA SER A 7 -28.91 11.99 57.72
C SER A 7 -27.52 12.20 57.10
N SER A 8 -26.49 11.91 57.89
CA SER A 8 -25.09 11.90 57.50
C SER A 8 -24.80 10.92 56.36
N GLU A 9 -24.44 11.51 55.21
CA GLU A 9 -23.64 11.02 54.07
C GLU A 9 -23.09 9.58 54.15
N SER A 10 -23.66 8.69 53.35
CA SER A 10 -22.96 7.51 52.85
C SER A 10 -22.00 7.91 51.71
N ARG A 11 -20.72 8.13 52.02
CA ARG A 11 -19.67 8.25 51.00
C ARG A 11 -19.43 6.88 50.35
N GLN A 12 -20.04 6.63 49.20
CA GLN A 12 -19.59 5.61 48.26
C GLN A 12 -18.90 6.28 47.08
N SER A 13 -17.61 5.96 46.86
CA SER A 13 -16.88 5.94 45.57
C SER A 13 -15.39 5.65 45.85
N PRO A 14 -14.69 4.83 45.04
CA PRO A 14 -14.76 4.83 43.59
C PRO A 14 -15.07 3.47 42.97
N ASP A 15 -16.05 3.47 42.08
CA ASP A 15 -16.23 2.45 41.05
C ASP A 15 -14.99 2.47 40.15
N THR A 16 -14.08 1.52 40.37
CA THR A 16 -12.96 1.26 39.46
C THR A 16 -13.54 0.69 38.18
N GLN A 17 -13.94 1.58 37.27
CA GLN A 17 -14.34 1.21 35.92
C GLN A 17 -13.16 0.52 35.23
N ASP A 18 -13.16 -0.81 35.25
CA ASP A 18 -12.28 -1.63 34.45
C ASP A 18 -12.69 -1.45 32.98
N ARG A 19 -12.11 -0.43 32.34
CA ARG A 19 -12.28 -0.15 30.91
C ARG A 19 -11.61 -1.28 30.14
N THR A 20 -12.35 -2.36 29.93
CA THR A 20 -12.01 -3.38 28.93
C THR A 20 -11.82 -2.67 27.58
N ARG A 21 -10.57 -2.52 27.15
CA ARG A 21 -10.23 -1.89 25.87
C ARG A 21 -10.74 -2.79 24.75
N ARG A 22 -11.94 -2.52 24.24
CA ARG A 22 -12.47 -3.20 23.06
C ARG A 22 -11.54 -2.93 21.87
N PHE A 23 -11.15 -3.98 21.17
CA PHE A 23 -10.29 -3.89 20.00
C PHE A 23 -10.93 -3.01 18.92
N GLN A 24 -10.21 -2.00 18.46
CA GLN A 24 -10.72 -1.03 17.48
C GLN A 24 -10.44 -1.51 16.05
N TRP A 25 -11.32 -2.35 15.51
CA TRP A 25 -11.16 -2.95 14.17
C TRP A 25 -10.91 -1.94 13.05
N ARG A 26 -11.55 -0.75 13.11
CA ARG A 26 -11.37 0.33 12.13
C ARG A 26 -9.98 0.94 12.16
N ALA A 27 -9.40 1.10 13.35
CA ALA A 27 -8.05 1.62 13.52
C ALA A 27 -7.03 0.58 13.03
N PHE A 28 -7.24 -0.68 13.41
CA PHE A 28 -6.40 -1.80 12.96
C PHE A 28 -6.34 -1.89 11.43
N VAL A 29 -7.48 -1.93 10.74
CA VAL A 29 -7.51 -2.05 9.27
C VAL A 29 -6.86 -0.83 8.59
N SER A 30 -7.02 0.38 9.14
CA SER A 30 -6.38 1.58 8.62
C SER A 30 -4.85 1.52 8.75
N VAL A 31 -4.35 1.12 9.92
CA VAL A 31 -2.90 0.96 10.15
C VAL A 31 -2.34 -0.18 9.30
N ALA A 32 -3.05 -1.31 9.18
CA ALA A 32 -2.66 -2.42 8.32
C ALA A 32 -2.56 -2.00 6.85
N THR A 33 -3.52 -1.21 6.35
CA THR A 33 -3.50 -0.68 4.99
C THR A 33 -2.29 0.23 4.78
N MET A 34 -1.99 1.14 5.71
CA MET A 34 -0.84 2.03 5.65
C MET A 34 0.49 1.28 5.67
N LEU A 35 0.67 0.32 6.58
CA LEU A 35 1.89 -0.47 6.69
C LEU A 35 2.11 -1.34 5.45
N SER A 36 1.05 -1.94 4.92
CA SER A 36 1.13 -2.76 3.71
C SER A 36 1.50 -1.91 2.49
N PHE A 37 0.93 -0.71 2.36
CA PHE A 37 1.30 0.25 1.32
C PHE A 37 2.78 0.65 1.39
N LEU A 38 3.30 0.90 2.60
CA LEU A 38 4.71 1.21 2.79
C LEU A 38 5.60 0.02 2.41
N GLY A 39 5.24 -1.20 2.83
CA GLY A 39 5.95 -2.43 2.45
C GLY A 39 5.97 -2.65 0.95
N MET A 40 4.84 -2.47 0.26
CA MET A 40 4.76 -2.52 -1.21
C MET A 40 5.63 -1.45 -1.87
N SER A 41 5.66 -0.23 -1.34
CA SER A 41 6.46 0.86 -1.91
C SER A 41 7.95 0.57 -1.81
N VAL A 42 8.42 0.13 -0.64
CA VAL A 42 9.82 -0.23 -0.41
C VAL A 42 10.23 -1.41 -1.31
N THR A 43 9.43 -2.46 -1.35
CA THR A 43 9.70 -3.63 -2.21
C THR A 43 9.61 -3.29 -3.70
N GLY A 44 8.69 -2.41 -4.10
CA GLY A 44 8.58 -1.92 -5.48
C GLY A 44 9.81 -1.12 -5.91
N ILE A 45 10.33 -0.25 -5.04
CA ILE A 45 11.58 0.49 -5.29
C ILE A 45 12.77 -0.49 -5.40
N ALA A 46 12.85 -1.48 -4.52
CA ALA A 46 13.89 -2.50 -4.59
C ALA A 46 13.84 -3.26 -5.94
N LEU A 47 12.64 -3.65 -6.39
CA LEU A 47 12.43 -4.30 -7.68
C LEU A 47 12.70 -3.39 -8.88
N PHE A 48 12.51 -2.08 -8.75
CA PHE A 48 12.85 -1.11 -9.79
C PHE A 48 14.36 -1.07 -10.08
N VAL A 49 15.19 -1.26 -9.05
CA VAL A 49 16.67 -1.25 -9.17
C VAL A 49 17.23 -2.63 -9.50
N THR A 50 16.47 -3.70 -9.23
CA THR A 50 16.92 -5.08 -9.36
C THR A 50 17.28 -5.43 -10.82
N PRO A 51 18.40 -6.14 -11.06
CA PRO A 51 18.81 -6.52 -12.41
C PRO A 51 17.80 -7.44 -13.13
N PRO A 52 17.91 -7.56 -14.47
CA PRO A 52 17.19 -8.57 -15.25
C PRO A 52 17.36 -9.97 -14.65
N GLY A 53 16.33 -10.82 -14.73
CA GLY A 53 16.31 -12.13 -14.05
C GLY A 53 17.53 -12.99 -14.36
N ARG A 54 17.89 -13.05 -15.65
CA ARG A 54 19.09 -13.77 -16.13
C ARG A 54 20.38 -13.36 -15.40
N ILE A 55 20.61 -12.05 -15.26
CA ILE A 55 21.82 -11.54 -14.60
C ILE A 55 21.74 -11.81 -13.10
N ALA A 56 20.56 -11.62 -12.50
CA ALA A 56 20.35 -11.87 -11.08
C ALA A 56 20.66 -13.33 -10.69
N HIS A 57 20.20 -14.31 -11.46
CA HIS A 57 20.46 -15.73 -11.20
C HIS A 57 21.92 -16.11 -11.50
N TRP A 58 22.48 -15.61 -12.61
CA TRP A 58 23.85 -15.94 -13.01
C TRP A 58 24.91 -15.37 -12.06
N THR A 59 24.76 -14.12 -11.63
CA THR A 59 25.75 -13.45 -10.76
C THR A 59 25.50 -13.70 -9.28
N GLY A 60 24.47 -14.48 -8.91
CA GLY A 60 24.07 -14.68 -7.52
C GLY A 60 23.70 -13.36 -6.83
N TRP A 61 23.03 -12.45 -7.55
CA TRP A 61 22.76 -11.10 -7.05
C TRP A 61 21.87 -11.16 -5.79
N THR A 62 22.33 -10.46 -4.75
CA THR A 62 21.55 -10.26 -3.53
C THR A 62 21.53 -8.78 -3.18
N LEU A 63 20.39 -8.32 -2.68
CA LEU A 63 20.22 -6.98 -2.11
C LEU A 63 19.73 -7.13 -0.69
N SER A 64 20.49 -6.58 0.25
CA SER A 64 20.25 -6.74 1.69
C SER A 64 20.17 -8.22 2.12
N GLY A 65 20.94 -9.09 1.47
CA GLY A 65 20.96 -10.54 1.74
C GLY A 65 19.80 -11.34 1.14
N LEU A 66 18.87 -10.69 0.42
CA LEU A 66 17.74 -11.35 -0.23
C LEU A 66 17.97 -11.48 -1.74
N THR A 67 17.58 -12.61 -2.31
CA THR A 67 17.59 -12.82 -3.76
C THR A 67 16.48 -12.03 -4.43
N LYS A 68 16.60 -11.84 -5.75
CA LYS A 68 15.53 -11.24 -6.56
C LYS A 68 14.17 -11.91 -6.34
N ASP A 69 14.12 -13.24 -6.31
CA ASP A 69 12.87 -13.98 -6.15
C ASP A 69 12.22 -13.73 -4.79
N GLN A 70 13.04 -13.60 -3.74
CA GLN A 70 12.56 -13.27 -2.41
C GLN A 70 11.97 -11.85 -2.36
N TRP A 71 12.61 -10.87 -3.03
CA TRP A 71 12.05 -9.52 -3.17
C TRP A 71 10.72 -9.52 -3.93
N VAL A 72 10.61 -10.30 -5.02
CA VAL A 72 9.36 -10.48 -5.77
C VAL A 72 8.29 -11.12 -4.89
N ALA A 73 8.62 -12.18 -4.16
CA ALA A 73 7.69 -12.87 -3.27
C ALA A 73 7.18 -11.94 -2.16
N LEU A 74 8.06 -11.16 -1.52
CA LEU A 74 7.68 -10.15 -0.53
C LEU A 74 6.71 -9.13 -1.14
N HIS A 75 7.04 -8.60 -2.32
CA HIS A 75 6.17 -7.62 -2.99
C HIS A 75 4.77 -8.18 -3.28
N ILE A 76 4.68 -9.42 -3.75
CA ILE A 76 3.39 -10.09 -4.01
C ILE A 76 2.59 -10.27 -2.72
N TRP A 77 3.21 -10.75 -1.65
CA TRP A 77 2.51 -10.94 -0.37
C TRP A 77 2.04 -9.61 0.24
N PHE A 78 2.88 -8.57 0.23
CA PHE A 78 2.46 -7.24 0.66
C PHE A 78 1.34 -6.68 -0.21
N SER A 79 1.37 -6.94 -1.53
CA SER A 79 0.30 -6.55 -2.46
C SER A 79 -1.03 -7.23 -2.15
N LEU A 80 -0.99 -8.53 -1.86
CA LEU A 80 -2.18 -9.29 -1.50
C LEU A 80 -2.77 -8.80 -0.17
N VAL A 81 -1.94 -8.62 0.86
CA VAL A 81 -2.37 -8.09 2.16
C VAL A 81 -2.94 -6.68 2.00
N PHE A 82 -2.29 -5.82 1.22
CA PHE A 82 -2.80 -4.47 0.93
C PHE A 82 -4.15 -4.52 0.23
N LEU A 83 -4.34 -5.38 -0.77
CA LEU A 83 -5.61 -5.51 -1.48
C LEU A 83 -6.76 -5.92 -0.53
N VAL A 84 -6.52 -6.93 0.31
CA VAL A 84 -7.49 -7.40 1.31
C VAL A 84 -7.77 -6.30 2.34
N ALA A 85 -6.72 -5.68 2.89
CA ALA A 85 -6.86 -4.61 3.87
C ALA A 85 -7.58 -3.38 3.30
N ALA A 86 -7.29 -3.00 2.05
CA ALA A 86 -7.94 -1.90 1.35
C ALA A 86 -9.43 -2.21 1.09
N ALA A 87 -9.79 -3.44 0.74
CA ALA A 87 -11.19 -3.85 0.59
C ALA A 87 -11.94 -3.73 1.92
N PHE A 88 -11.36 -4.23 3.02
CA PHE A 88 -11.94 -4.05 4.36
C PHE A 88 -11.99 -2.56 4.78
N HIS A 89 -10.97 -1.78 4.44
CA HIS A 89 -10.92 -0.36 4.72
C HIS A 89 -12.08 0.37 4.01
N LEU A 90 -12.31 0.06 2.73
CA LEU A 90 -13.40 0.59 1.93
C LEU A 90 -14.76 0.19 2.49
N TYR A 91 -14.93 -1.09 2.88
CA TYR A 91 -16.17 -1.59 3.47
C TYR A 91 -16.49 -0.92 4.81
N LEU A 92 -15.52 -0.86 5.73
CA LEU A 92 -15.70 -0.28 7.06
C LEU A 92 -15.87 1.25 7.04
N ASN A 93 -15.34 1.91 6.01
CA ASN A 93 -15.45 3.36 5.81
C ASN A 93 -16.41 3.75 4.68
N TRP A 94 -17.26 2.82 4.23
CA TRP A 94 -18.21 3.04 3.13
C TRP A 94 -19.18 4.21 3.40
N LYS A 95 -19.64 4.35 4.65
CA LYS A 95 -20.54 5.45 5.05
C LYS A 95 -19.86 6.84 4.95
N PRO A 96 -18.67 7.07 5.56
CA PRO A 96 -17.88 8.28 5.32
C PRO A 96 -17.58 8.52 3.84
N LEU A 97 -17.20 7.48 3.11
CA LEU A 97 -16.92 7.58 1.67
C LEU A 97 -18.13 8.11 0.93
N ILE A 98 -19.30 7.46 1.04
CA ILE A 98 -20.57 7.91 0.45
C ILE A 98 -20.96 9.32 0.93
N SER A 99 -20.63 9.68 2.16
CA SER A 99 -20.90 11.03 2.66
C SER A 99 -20.15 12.12 1.88
N TYR A 100 -18.98 11.83 1.29
CA TYR A 100 -18.31 12.78 0.39
C TYR A 100 -19.08 12.99 -0.92
N PHE A 101 -19.87 12.00 -1.34
CA PHE A 101 -20.74 12.06 -2.53
C PHE A 101 -22.08 12.74 -2.21
N ARG A 102 -22.57 12.63 -0.98
CA ARG A 102 -23.87 13.19 -0.59
C ARG A 102 -23.74 14.64 -0.15
N ASN A 103 -24.08 15.55 -1.06
CA ASN A 103 -24.17 16.97 -0.73
C ASN A 103 -25.29 17.20 0.30
N ARG A 104 -24.95 17.54 1.54
CA ARG A 104 -25.92 17.78 2.63
C ARG A 104 -26.87 18.94 2.32
N ALA A 105 -26.48 19.84 1.42
CA ALA A 105 -27.25 21.02 1.04
C ALA A 105 -28.30 20.79 -0.07
N ARG A 106 -28.18 19.75 -0.92
CA ARG A 106 -29.07 19.62 -2.11
C ARG A 106 -29.77 18.27 -2.31
N ARG A 107 -29.56 17.27 -1.43
CA ARG A 107 -30.22 15.93 -1.54
C ARG A 107 -30.15 15.29 -2.94
N THR A 108 -29.17 15.67 -3.76
CA THR A 108 -28.96 15.17 -5.14
C THR A 108 -27.52 14.70 -5.30
N PHE A 109 -27.34 13.61 -6.05
CA PHE A 109 -26.03 13.11 -6.48
C PHE A 109 -25.45 14.12 -7.48
N ALA A 110 -24.72 15.12 -6.99
CA ALA A 110 -23.94 16.01 -7.84
C ALA A 110 -22.56 15.39 -8.03
N LEU A 111 -22.20 15.04 -9.27
CA LEU A 111 -20.82 14.73 -9.67
C LEU A 111 -19.96 15.95 -9.34
N ARG A 112 -19.22 15.88 -8.23
CA ARG A 112 -18.35 16.99 -7.81
C ARG A 112 -17.17 17.06 -8.78
N TRP A 113 -16.66 18.25 -9.06
CA TRP A 113 -15.54 18.46 -9.99
C TRP A 113 -14.31 17.61 -9.64
N GLU A 114 -14.14 17.32 -8.36
CA GLU A 114 -13.13 16.43 -7.78
C GLU A 114 -13.15 15.01 -8.42
N TRP A 115 -14.33 14.49 -8.78
CA TRP A 115 -14.48 13.19 -9.46
C TRP A 115 -14.01 13.25 -10.90
N VAL A 116 -14.42 14.28 -11.63
CA VAL A 116 -14.01 14.50 -13.01
C VAL A 116 -12.50 14.67 -13.06
N LEU A 117 -11.93 15.46 -12.15
CA LEU A 117 -10.49 15.64 -12.05
C LEU A 117 -9.77 14.32 -11.74
N SER A 118 -10.28 13.51 -10.81
CA SER A 118 -9.68 12.20 -10.48
C SER A 118 -9.72 11.24 -11.67
N LEU A 119 -10.85 11.19 -12.40
CA LEU A 119 -11.01 10.37 -13.60
C LEU A 119 -10.08 10.85 -14.72
N VAL A 120 -10.00 12.16 -14.94
CA VAL A 120 -9.12 12.78 -15.93
C VAL A 120 -7.66 12.47 -15.61
N ILE A 121 -7.23 12.57 -14.34
CA ILE A 121 -5.87 12.21 -13.94
C ILE A 121 -5.59 10.72 -14.25
N CYS A 122 -6.48 9.80 -13.88
CA CYS A 122 -6.33 8.39 -14.22
C CYS A 122 -6.26 8.14 -15.73
N ALA A 123 -7.12 8.81 -16.50
CA ALA A 123 -7.12 8.72 -17.96
C ALA A 123 -5.82 9.28 -18.56
N LEU A 124 -5.32 10.40 -18.06
CA LEU A 124 -4.05 11.00 -18.49
C LEU A 124 -2.86 10.08 -18.18
N VAL A 125 -2.84 9.42 -17.02
CA VAL A 125 -1.79 8.43 -16.70
C VAL A 125 -1.86 7.25 -17.65
N LEU A 126 -3.06 6.74 -17.94
CA LEU A 126 -3.26 5.61 -18.84
C LEU A 126 -2.83 5.94 -20.29
N VAL A 127 -3.34 7.05 -20.83
CA VAL A 127 -3.01 7.50 -22.19
C VAL A 127 -1.54 7.91 -22.27
N GLY A 128 -1.01 8.59 -21.26
CA GLY A 128 0.39 9.02 -21.22
C GLY A 128 1.37 7.85 -21.17
N THR A 129 1.02 6.78 -20.44
CA THR A 129 1.85 5.56 -20.39
C THR A 129 1.80 4.79 -21.71
N LEU A 130 0.61 4.61 -22.31
CA LEU A 130 0.45 3.89 -23.58
C LEU A 130 0.99 4.68 -24.78
N GLY A 131 0.91 6.01 -24.75
CA GLY A 131 1.39 6.91 -25.79
C GLY A 131 2.85 7.32 -25.66
N GLU A 132 3.61 6.72 -24.73
CA GLU A 132 5.03 7.02 -24.46
C GLU A 132 5.32 8.53 -24.21
N VAL A 133 4.34 9.24 -23.65
CA VAL A 133 4.41 10.68 -23.42
C VAL A 133 5.26 10.99 -22.20
N ILE A 134 6.05 12.07 -22.25
CA ILE A 134 6.82 12.59 -21.10
C ILE A 134 5.82 13.04 -20.01
N PRO A 135 6.00 12.68 -18.72
CA PRO A 135 7.19 12.10 -18.07
C PRO A 135 7.19 10.56 -17.96
N PHE A 136 6.13 9.87 -18.39
CA PHE A 136 6.00 8.42 -18.17
C PHE A 136 7.08 7.61 -18.90
N SER A 137 7.40 8.00 -20.14
CA SER A 137 8.49 7.38 -20.91
C SER A 137 9.87 7.59 -20.29
N ASN A 138 10.12 8.71 -19.59
CA ASN A 138 11.40 8.96 -18.92
C ASN A 138 11.65 8.00 -17.75
N VAL A 139 10.62 7.73 -16.95
CA VAL A 139 10.72 6.77 -15.83
C VAL A 139 10.97 5.36 -16.33
N LEU A 140 10.28 4.97 -17.42
CA LEU A 140 10.48 3.66 -18.04
C LEU A 140 11.88 3.55 -18.68
N ALA A 141 12.33 4.59 -19.38
CA ALA A 141 13.68 4.65 -19.94
C ALA A 141 14.77 4.64 -18.87
N LEU A 142 14.54 5.26 -17.70
CA LEU A 142 15.45 5.16 -16.56
C LEU A 142 15.54 3.71 -16.05
N ASN A 143 14.41 3.02 -15.93
CA ASN A 143 14.39 1.62 -15.55
C ASN A 143 15.20 0.75 -16.53
N GLU A 144 15.01 0.96 -17.84
CA GLU A 144 15.77 0.23 -18.86
C GLU A 144 17.26 0.58 -18.84
N ARG A 145 17.64 1.84 -18.61
CA ARG A 145 19.06 2.23 -18.45
C ARG A 145 19.71 1.54 -17.24
N ILE A 146 18.99 1.45 -16.11
CA ILE A 146 19.46 0.71 -14.94
C ILE A 146 19.64 -0.76 -15.31
N LYS A 147 18.64 -1.39 -15.93
CA LYS A 147 18.72 -2.79 -16.38
C LYS A 147 19.88 -3.05 -17.33
N HIS A 148 20.11 -2.17 -18.31
CA HIS A 148 21.22 -2.27 -19.25
C HIS A 148 22.58 -2.08 -18.60
N SER A 149 22.70 -1.26 -17.56
CA SER A 149 23.97 -1.07 -16.85
C SER A 149 24.50 -2.35 -16.18
N TRP A 150 23.60 -3.30 -15.93
CA TRP A 150 23.95 -4.63 -15.41
C TRP A 150 24.45 -5.59 -16.49
N ASP A 151 24.13 -5.38 -17.77
CA ASP A 151 24.56 -6.25 -18.88
C ASP A 151 26.02 -5.93 -19.28
N ARG A 152 26.97 -6.43 -18.47
CA ARG A 152 28.40 -6.35 -18.78
C ARG A 152 28.80 -7.56 -19.64
N PRO A 153 29.43 -7.38 -20.81
CA PRO A 153 29.82 -8.48 -21.71
C PRO A 153 30.67 -9.57 -21.02
N ALA A 154 31.48 -9.19 -20.03
CA ALA A 154 32.33 -10.10 -19.26
C ALA A 154 31.56 -11.04 -18.32
N GLN A 155 30.27 -10.78 -18.06
CA GLN A 155 29.42 -11.58 -17.17
C GLN A 155 28.25 -12.26 -17.90
N ARG A 156 28.25 -12.27 -19.24
CA ARG A 156 27.26 -13.05 -20.01
C ARG A 156 27.54 -14.54 -19.87
N ALA A 157 26.51 -15.29 -19.49
CA ALA A 157 26.52 -16.74 -19.60
C ALA A 157 26.78 -17.15 -21.06
N PRO A 158 27.62 -18.17 -21.33
CA PRO A 158 27.89 -18.67 -22.68
C PRO A 158 26.63 -19.15 -23.41
N VAL A 159 25.64 -19.63 -22.64
CA VAL A 159 24.33 -20.06 -23.11
C VAL A 159 23.22 -19.45 -22.24
N PRO A 160 22.03 -19.15 -22.78
CA PRO A 160 20.89 -18.72 -21.98
C PRO A 160 20.50 -19.80 -20.97
N HIS A 161 20.14 -19.40 -19.74
CA HIS A 161 19.78 -20.31 -18.66
C HIS A 161 20.87 -21.33 -18.28
N ALA A 162 22.15 -20.97 -18.46
CA ALA A 162 23.27 -21.81 -18.01
C ALA A 162 23.18 -22.16 -16.51
N GLU A 163 22.53 -21.29 -15.72
CA GLU A 163 22.22 -21.52 -14.31
C GLU A 163 21.30 -22.72 -14.04
N LEU A 164 20.59 -23.23 -15.05
CA LEU A 164 19.71 -24.41 -14.94
C LEU A 164 20.42 -25.72 -15.36
N MET A 165 21.64 -25.63 -15.90
CA MET A 165 22.39 -26.82 -16.30
C MET A 165 22.97 -27.48 -15.04
N THR A 166 22.47 -28.67 -14.71
CA THR A 166 23.06 -29.53 -13.68
C THR A 166 24.42 -30.05 -14.18
N LEU A 167 25.41 -30.08 -13.29
CA LEU A 167 26.73 -30.67 -13.55
C LEU A 167 26.63 -32.17 -13.90
#